data_AF-A0A1J4K540-F1
#
_entry.id   AF-A0A1J4K540-F1
#
_cell.length_a   1.000
_cell.length_b   1.000
_cell.length_c   1.000
_cell.angle_alpha   90.00
_cell.angle_beta   90.00
_cell.angle_gamma   90.00
#
_symmetry.space_group_name_H-M   'P 1'
#
loop_
_entity.id
_entity.type
_entity.pdbx_description
1 polymer ?
#
loop_
_entity_poly.entity_id
_entity_poly.type
_entity_poly.pdbx_seq_one_letter_code
_entity_poly.pdbx_strand_id
1 'polypeptide(L)'
;MENTPPPDLIDFAKKLLQDSVIGSNLQTLHDSLTEDFKEKLTISELGRRLAEMEEHHGMFTRISDSTPPIPNPEFPGFWTIDISMYIKNNEWFAHLSINNDHKINDFNFSRKPFFIPAEYFNPHKVIDTKVNDLPEIHYIKPTKRKTNKLPIGVFIHAAVQMDIDGHFGLRYPFRDLDFMAQHKVGLIKNTYENYGEPDPIVAITSHSIHSAKKISECGNVFLILHGFASLFLPQLVEKHGDDLSGVVLLNPSWEAVPGSGLESMTIEKVPHKLPILIIGCGNDQVLIKDHFEMWKKAAPEAESGWFEHCDHFMMDAKQIPQESDYMKTEGHVNEKLMRNVITWIRSHSTEE
;
A
#
# COMPACT_ATOMS: atom_id res chain seq x y z
N MET A 1 -6.48 -33.98 19.62
CA MET A 1 -7.33 -34.37 18.46
C MET A 1 -6.55 -33.97 17.23
N GLU A 2 -6.52 -34.83 16.21
CA GLU A 2 -5.71 -34.62 15.01
C GLU A 2 -6.10 -33.30 14.32
N ASN A 3 -5.13 -32.40 14.16
CA ASN A 3 -5.26 -31.11 13.46
C ASN A 3 -5.28 -31.30 11.93
N THR A 4 -5.92 -32.36 11.45
CA THR A 4 -5.98 -32.67 10.02
C THR A 4 -7.34 -32.21 9.51
N PRO A 5 -7.39 -31.31 8.51
CA PRO A 5 -8.67 -30.90 7.93
C PRO A 5 -9.36 -32.11 7.26
N PRO A 6 -10.70 -32.18 7.30
CA PRO A 6 -11.45 -33.13 6.49
C PRO A 6 -11.08 -33.00 5.00
N PRO A 7 -10.92 -34.14 4.31
CA PRO A 7 -10.46 -34.14 2.91
C PRO A 7 -11.47 -33.51 1.94
N ASP A 8 -12.74 -33.36 2.35
CA ASP A 8 -13.86 -32.89 1.54
C ASP A 8 -14.25 -31.42 1.77
N LEU A 9 -13.62 -30.71 2.72
CA LEU A 9 -14.01 -29.33 3.06
C LEU A 9 -14.00 -28.39 1.86
N ILE A 10 -12.98 -28.49 0.99
CA ILE A 10 -12.87 -27.65 -0.21
C ILE A 10 -14.02 -27.94 -1.17
N ASP A 11 -14.32 -29.21 -1.41
CA ASP A 11 -15.37 -29.63 -2.33
C ASP A 11 -16.75 -29.23 -1.82
N PHE A 12 -16.99 -29.40 -0.52
CA PHE A 12 -18.19 -28.90 0.17
C PHE A 12 -18.34 -27.40 -0.03
N ALA A 13 -17.30 -26.62 0.27
CA ALA A 13 -17.34 -25.16 0.21
C ALA A 13 -17.54 -24.65 -1.23
N LYS A 14 -16.87 -25.23 -2.22
CA LYS A 14 -17.09 -24.89 -3.64
C LYS A 14 -18.52 -25.18 -4.07
N LYS A 15 -19.05 -26.35 -3.71
CA LYS A 15 -20.44 -26.72 -4.03
C LYS A 15 -21.44 -25.78 -3.35
N LEU A 16 -21.22 -25.46 -2.08
CA LEU A 16 -22.06 -24.53 -1.34
C LEU A 16 -22.14 -23.18 -2.04
N LEU A 17 -21.00 -22.59 -2.42
CA LEU A 17 -20.95 -21.32 -3.13
C LEU A 17 -21.58 -21.40 -4.53
N GLN A 18 -21.40 -22.52 -5.23
CA GLN A 18 -21.99 -22.74 -6.54
C GLN A 18 -23.52 -22.76 -6.47
N ASP A 19 -24.08 -23.46 -5.49
CA ASP A 19 -25.52 -23.61 -5.32
C ASP A 19 -26.17 -22.35 -4.73
N SER A 20 -25.48 -21.68 -3.79
CA SER A 20 -26.04 -20.53 -3.07
C SER A 20 -25.78 -19.19 -3.74
N VAL A 21 -24.52 -18.86 -4.00
CA VAL A 21 -24.09 -17.53 -4.44
C VAL A 21 -24.28 -17.38 -5.93
N ILE A 22 -23.83 -18.36 -6.72
CA ILE A 22 -24.01 -18.36 -8.18
C ILE A 22 -25.42 -18.87 -8.54
N GLY A 23 -25.91 -19.91 -7.86
CA GLY A 23 -27.23 -20.51 -8.09
C GLY A 23 -28.40 -19.78 -7.42
N SER A 24 -28.14 -18.67 -6.73
CA SER A 24 -29.13 -17.82 -6.04
C SER A 24 -29.96 -18.54 -4.96
N ASN A 25 -29.44 -19.61 -4.34
CA ASN A 25 -30.08 -20.31 -3.22
C ASN A 25 -29.43 -19.96 -1.87
N LEU A 26 -29.64 -18.73 -1.41
CA LEU A 26 -29.04 -18.23 -0.16
C LEU A 26 -29.48 -19.01 1.09
N GLN A 27 -30.62 -19.69 1.03
CA GLN A 27 -31.07 -20.54 2.12
C GLN A 27 -30.08 -21.68 2.38
N THR A 28 -29.50 -22.28 1.34
CA THR A 28 -28.50 -23.35 1.48
C THR A 28 -27.24 -22.88 2.22
N LEU A 29 -26.77 -21.67 1.91
CA LEU A 29 -25.68 -21.03 2.64
C LEU A 29 -26.06 -20.76 4.10
N HIS A 30 -27.23 -20.15 4.31
CA HIS A 30 -27.71 -19.80 5.64
C HIS A 30 -27.92 -21.04 6.54
N ASP A 31 -28.41 -22.15 6.00
CA ASP A 31 -28.62 -23.41 6.73
C ASP A 31 -27.29 -24.09 7.13
N SER A 32 -26.22 -23.77 6.41
CA SER A 32 -24.87 -24.25 6.68
C SER A 32 -24.17 -23.42 7.76
N LEU A 33 -24.71 -22.27 8.17
CA LEU A 33 -24.15 -21.48 9.26
C LEU A 33 -24.38 -22.17 10.63
N THR A 34 -23.48 -21.90 11.60
CA THR A 34 -23.72 -22.22 13.01
C THR A 34 -24.86 -21.35 13.57
N GLU A 35 -25.55 -21.82 14.61
CA GLU A 35 -26.64 -21.05 15.21
C GLU A 35 -26.17 -19.68 15.72
N ASP A 36 -25.03 -19.63 16.42
CA ASP A 36 -24.41 -18.38 16.88
C ASP A 36 -24.11 -17.40 15.73
N PHE A 37 -23.77 -17.91 14.55
CA PHE A 37 -23.45 -17.07 13.40
C PHE A 37 -24.70 -16.64 12.63
N LYS A 38 -25.76 -17.45 12.59
CA LYS A 38 -27.07 -17.06 12.04
C LYS A 38 -27.65 -15.84 12.76
N GLU A 39 -27.40 -15.70 14.06
CA GLU A 39 -27.83 -14.51 14.83
C GLU A 39 -27.12 -13.23 14.34
N LYS A 40 -25.88 -13.35 13.86
CA LYS A 40 -25.07 -12.24 13.37
C LYS A 40 -25.28 -11.96 11.87
N LEU A 41 -25.57 -12.99 11.10
CA LEU A 41 -25.66 -12.95 9.64
C LEU A 41 -26.97 -13.58 9.17
N THR A 42 -28.04 -12.79 9.25
CA THR A 42 -29.37 -13.21 8.78
C THR A 42 -29.39 -13.43 7.26
N ILE A 43 -30.34 -14.24 6.78
CA ILE A 43 -30.55 -14.42 5.33
C ILE A 43 -30.82 -13.11 4.59
N SER A 44 -31.50 -12.16 5.24
CA SER A 44 -31.77 -10.82 4.69
C SER A 44 -30.48 -10.03 4.51
N GLU A 45 -29.57 -10.11 5.49
CA GLU A 45 -28.26 -9.44 5.42
C GLU A 45 -27.36 -10.06 4.35
N LEU A 46 -27.36 -11.40 4.21
CA LEU A 46 -26.68 -12.08 3.09
C LEU A 46 -27.20 -11.61 1.73
N GLY A 47 -28.53 -11.56 1.57
CA GLY A 47 -29.18 -11.09 0.35
C GLY A 47 -28.83 -9.63 0.04
N ARG A 48 -28.84 -8.76 1.06
CA ARG A 48 -28.47 -7.35 0.93
C ARG A 48 -27.03 -7.18 0.44
N ARG A 49 -26.07 -7.87 1.06
CA ARG A 49 -24.64 -7.78 0.67
C ARG A 49 -24.40 -8.25 -0.76
N LEU A 50 -25.06 -9.33 -1.17
CA LEU A 50 -24.94 -9.83 -2.54
C LEU A 50 -25.61 -8.89 -3.54
N ALA A 51 -26.79 -8.35 -3.23
CA ALA A 51 -27.45 -7.37 -4.09
C ALA A 51 -26.61 -6.09 -4.27
N GLU A 52 -26.01 -5.58 -3.19
CA GLU A 52 -25.10 -4.42 -3.24
C GLU A 52 -23.88 -4.74 -4.12
N MET A 53 -23.28 -5.93 -3.97
CA MET A 53 -22.14 -6.36 -4.78
C MET A 53 -22.52 -6.53 -6.26
N GLU A 54 -23.69 -7.11 -6.54
CA GLU A 54 -24.20 -7.26 -7.91
C GLU A 54 -24.48 -5.92 -8.59
N GLU A 55 -25.05 -4.96 -7.85
CA GLU A 55 -25.32 -3.61 -8.34
C GLU A 55 -24.02 -2.87 -8.73
N HIS A 56 -22.98 -2.98 -7.89
CA HIS A 56 -21.74 -2.22 -8.07
C HIS A 56 -20.72 -2.90 -9.00
N HIS A 57 -20.68 -4.24 -9.02
CA HIS A 57 -19.61 -5.00 -9.67
C HIS A 57 -20.13 -6.00 -10.72
N GLY A 58 -21.37 -6.48 -10.57
CA GLY A 58 -21.99 -7.52 -11.40
C GLY A 58 -22.09 -8.87 -10.68
N MET A 59 -22.65 -9.87 -11.34
CA MET A 59 -22.89 -11.19 -10.74
C MET A 59 -21.65 -12.08 -10.74
N PHE A 60 -21.51 -12.93 -9.73
CA PHE A 60 -20.55 -14.03 -9.75
C PHE A 60 -20.95 -15.07 -10.80
N THR A 61 -19.99 -15.49 -11.61
CA THR A 61 -20.23 -16.37 -12.76
C THR A 61 -19.46 -17.68 -12.70
N ARG A 62 -18.42 -17.76 -11.89
CA ARG A 62 -17.54 -18.94 -11.82
C ARG A 62 -16.78 -19.01 -10.50
N ILE A 63 -16.51 -20.24 -10.06
CA ILE A 63 -15.56 -20.61 -8.99
C ILE A 63 -14.32 -21.26 -9.60
N SER A 64 -13.13 -21.02 -9.03
CA SER A 64 -11.86 -21.63 -9.49
C SER A 64 -11.09 -22.28 -8.35
N ASP A 65 -9.92 -21.74 -7.99
CA ASP A 65 -8.99 -22.32 -7.04
C ASP A 65 -9.42 -22.04 -5.60
N SER A 66 -8.73 -22.67 -4.66
CA SER A 66 -8.92 -22.49 -3.24
C SER A 66 -7.61 -22.58 -2.50
N THR A 67 -7.49 -21.90 -1.37
CA THR A 67 -6.38 -22.12 -0.44
C THR A 67 -6.52 -23.50 0.24
N PRO A 68 -5.42 -24.11 0.71
CA PRO A 68 -5.52 -25.26 1.58
C PRO A 68 -6.21 -24.88 2.89
N PRO A 69 -6.97 -25.78 3.55
CA PRO A 69 -7.62 -25.45 4.81
C PRO A 69 -6.59 -25.22 5.92
N ILE A 70 -6.67 -24.07 6.57
CA ILE A 70 -5.75 -23.67 7.65
C ILE A 70 -6.54 -23.66 8.97
N PRO A 71 -6.07 -24.27 10.07
CA PRO A 71 -6.77 -24.20 11.36
C PRO A 71 -7.02 -22.75 11.78
N ASN A 72 -8.27 -22.44 12.17
CA ASN A 72 -8.66 -21.10 12.60
C ASN A 72 -8.18 -20.87 14.05
N PRO A 73 -7.30 -19.87 14.31
CA PRO A 73 -6.77 -19.61 15.64
C PRO A 73 -7.80 -19.03 16.62
N GLU A 74 -8.82 -18.34 16.11
CA GLU A 74 -9.88 -17.72 16.92
C GLU A 74 -10.98 -18.71 17.28
N PHE A 75 -11.21 -19.71 16.42
CA PHE A 75 -12.26 -20.70 16.59
C PHE A 75 -11.70 -22.13 16.49
N PRO A 76 -11.21 -22.71 17.60
CA PRO A 76 -10.69 -24.06 17.63
C PRO A 76 -11.69 -25.09 17.08
N GLY A 77 -11.23 -25.95 16.16
CA GLY A 77 -12.07 -26.95 15.50
C GLY A 77 -12.71 -26.48 14.18
N PHE A 78 -12.38 -25.27 13.73
CA PHE A 78 -12.70 -24.76 12.40
C PHE A 78 -11.43 -24.61 11.54
N TRP A 79 -11.62 -24.66 10.24
CA TRP A 79 -10.60 -24.41 9.23
C TRP A 79 -11.04 -23.30 8.31
N THR A 80 -10.13 -22.37 8.08
CA THR A 80 -10.27 -21.25 7.17
C THR A 80 -9.88 -21.68 5.75
N ILE A 81 -10.73 -21.33 4.78
CA ILE A 81 -10.55 -21.58 3.34
C ILE A 81 -10.98 -20.32 2.58
N ASP A 82 -10.16 -19.90 1.63
CA ASP A 82 -10.52 -18.89 0.64
C ASP A 82 -10.80 -19.59 -0.69
N ILE A 83 -11.92 -19.26 -1.33
CA ILE A 83 -12.31 -19.78 -2.64
C ILE A 83 -12.36 -18.66 -3.65
N SER A 84 -11.57 -18.76 -4.73
CA SER A 84 -11.58 -17.80 -5.82
C SER A 84 -12.91 -17.85 -6.59
N MET A 85 -13.55 -16.69 -6.73
CA MET A 85 -14.78 -16.46 -7.48
C MET A 85 -14.58 -15.38 -8.54
N TYR A 86 -15.40 -15.32 -9.58
CA TYR A 86 -15.21 -14.37 -10.69
C TYR A 86 -16.47 -13.59 -11.04
N ILE A 87 -16.31 -12.27 -11.16
CA ILE A 87 -17.26 -11.37 -11.81
C ILE A 87 -16.60 -10.92 -13.11
N LYS A 88 -17.15 -11.36 -14.25
CA LYS A 88 -16.49 -11.22 -15.56
C LYS A 88 -15.08 -11.85 -15.51
N ASN A 89 -14.04 -11.04 -15.70
CA ASN A 89 -12.64 -11.47 -15.65
C ASN A 89 -11.92 -11.06 -14.36
N ASN A 90 -12.62 -10.43 -13.41
CA ASN A 90 -12.03 -9.98 -12.16
C ASN A 90 -12.13 -11.08 -11.10
N GLU A 91 -11.03 -11.40 -10.45
CA GLU A 91 -10.96 -12.40 -9.37
C GLU A 91 -11.37 -11.77 -8.03
N TRP A 92 -12.24 -12.49 -7.32
CA TRP A 92 -12.73 -12.26 -5.99
C TRP A 92 -12.47 -13.50 -5.15
N PHE A 93 -12.69 -13.45 -3.84
CA PHE A 93 -12.67 -14.62 -3.00
C PHE A 93 -13.85 -14.63 -2.01
N ALA A 94 -14.36 -15.83 -1.75
CA ALA A 94 -15.20 -16.11 -0.60
C ALA A 94 -14.33 -16.69 0.52
N HIS A 95 -14.31 -16.04 1.66
CA HIS A 95 -13.70 -16.52 2.89
C HIS A 95 -14.71 -17.33 3.68
N LEU A 96 -14.34 -18.55 4.07
CA LEU A 96 -15.17 -19.42 4.90
C LEU A 96 -14.34 -19.99 6.05
N SER A 97 -14.93 -20.07 7.23
CA SER A 97 -14.41 -20.85 8.34
C SER A 97 -15.38 -21.99 8.65
N ILE A 98 -14.96 -23.24 8.40
CA ILE A 98 -15.82 -24.44 8.37
C ILE A 98 -15.30 -25.50 9.33
N ASN A 99 -16.17 -26.20 10.06
CA ASN A 99 -15.81 -27.34 10.91
C ASN A 99 -16.04 -28.71 10.25
N ASN A 100 -15.75 -29.80 10.98
CA ASN A 100 -15.95 -31.17 10.51
C ASN A 100 -17.41 -31.55 10.20
N ASP A 101 -18.38 -30.81 10.74
CA ASP A 101 -19.81 -31.02 10.51
C ASP A 101 -20.35 -30.15 9.36
N HIS A 102 -19.45 -29.56 8.56
CA HIS A 102 -19.79 -28.64 7.48
C HIS A 102 -20.56 -27.40 7.94
N LYS A 103 -20.33 -26.97 9.19
CA LYS A 103 -20.89 -25.74 9.74
C LYS A 103 -19.93 -24.57 9.60
N ILE A 104 -20.48 -23.43 9.19
CA ILE A 104 -19.76 -22.19 8.94
C ILE A 104 -19.93 -21.23 10.11
N ASN A 105 -18.84 -20.76 10.69
CA ASN A 105 -18.87 -19.76 11.76
C ASN A 105 -18.32 -18.39 11.36
N ASP A 106 -17.75 -18.28 10.16
CA ASP A 106 -17.39 -17.02 9.53
C ASP A 106 -17.54 -17.10 8.01
N PHE A 107 -18.04 -16.03 7.42
CA PHE A 107 -18.34 -15.94 6.00
C PHE A 107 -18.23 -14.51 5.49
N ASN A 108 -17.41 -14.30 4.46
CA ASN A 108 -17.30 -13.01 3.79
C ASN A 108 -16.97 -13.18 2.30
N PHE A 109 -17.32 -12.19 1.49
CA PHE A 109 -16.79 -12.05 0.14
C PHE A 109 -15.98 -10.77 0.06
N SER A 110 -14.81 -10.85 -0.53
CA SER A 110 -14.04 -9.67 -0.85
C SER A 110 -13.41 -9.84 -2.22
N ARG A 111 -13.00 -8.72 -2.82
CA ARG A 111 -12.19 -8.78 -4.02
C ARG A 111 -10.80 -9.25 -3.63
N LYS A 112 -10.21 -10.15 -4.41
CA LYS A 112 -8.78 -10.43 -4.25
C LYS A 112 -8.08 -9.13 -4.62
N PRO A 113 -7.40 -8.47 -3.68
CA PRO A 113 -6.83 -7.17 -3.96
C PRO A 113 -5.83 -7.40 -5.08
N PHE A 114 -6.07 -6.77 -6.23
CA PHE A 114 -5.14 -6.71 -7.34
C PHE A 114 -5.05 -5.27 -7.80
N PHE A 115 -3.83 -4.85 -8.14
CA PHE A 115 -3.57 -3.51 -8.60
C PHE A 115 -4.26 -3.24 -9.94
N ILE A 116 -5.14 -2.25 -9.97
CA ILE A 116 -5.60 -1.61 -11.20
C ILE A 116 -4.77 -0.35 -11.39
N PRO A 117 -4.06 -0.18 -12.52
CA PRO A 117 -3.33 1.04 -12.78
C PRO A 117 -4.26 2.24 -12.96
N ALA A 118 -3.87 3.40 -12.41
CA ALA A 118 -4.52 4.67 -12.71
C ALA A 118 -4.48 4.99 -14.21
N GLU A 119 -5.45 5.77 -14.72
CA GLU A 119 -5.54 6.12 -16.15
C GLU A 119 -4.27 6.80 -16.71
N TYR A 120 -3.57 7.57 -15.88
CA TYR A 120 -2.33 8.25 -16.26
C TYR A 120 -1.11 7.31 -16.30
N PHE A 121 -1.21 6.11 -15.72
CA PHE A 121 -0.11 5.17 -15.56
C PHE A 121 -0.24 3.99 -16.52
N ASN A 122 0.81 3.74 -17.31
CA ASN A 122 0.91 2.58 -18.17
C ASN A 122 2.00 1.63 -17.64
N PRO A 123 1.63 0.50 -17.00
CA PRO A 123 2.60 -0.44 -16.44
C PRO A 123 3.57 -1.03 -17.47
N HIS A 124 3.20 -1.10 -18.75
CA HIS A 124 4.09 -1.60 -19.81
C HIS A 124 5.24 -0.64 -20.12
N LYS A 125 5.25 0.56 -19.55
CA LYS A 125 6.35 1.52 -19.68
C LYS A 125 7.38 1.41 -18.56
N VAL A 126 7.16 0.53 -17.58
CA VAL A 126 8.06 0.36 -16.44
C VAL A 126 8.51 -1.10 -16.29
N ILE A 127 9.65 -1.29 -15.64
CA ILE A 127 10.23 -2.57 -15.27
C ILE A 127 10.48 -2.49 -13.77
N ASP A 128 10.00 -3.49 -13.05
CA ASP A 128 10.34 -3.74 -11.65
C ASP A 128 11.46 -4.80 -11.61
N THR A 129 12.51 -4.55 -10.84
CA THR A 129 13.61 -5.48 -10.65
C THR A 129 14.01 -5.49 -9.18
N LYS A 130 13.91 -6.65 -8.53
CA LYS A 130 14.48 -6.86 -7.20
C LYS A 130 16.00 -6.76 -7.26
N VAL A 131 16.57 -5.87 -6.45
CA VAL A 131 18.02 -5.58 -6.39
C VAL A 131 18.67 -6.04 -5.08
N ASN A 132 17.86 -6.34 -4.06
CA ASN A 132 18.31 -6.94 -2.81
C ASN A 132 17.20 -7.82 -2.21
N ASP A 133 17.58 -8.92 -1.56
CA ASP A 133 16.62 -9.86 -0.95
C ASP A 133 16.28 -9.52 0.51
N LEU A 134 17.26 -9.09 1.31
CA LEU A 134 17.07 -8.76 2.73
C LEU A 134 17.92 -7.52 3.11
N PRO A 135 17.29 -6.37 3.43
CA PRO A 135 15.87 -6.08 3.23
C PRO A 135 15.47 -6.20 1.75
N GLU A 136 14.22 -6.55 1.47
CA GLU A 136 13.76 -6.62 0.08
C GLU A 136 13.69 -5.21 -0.52
N ILE A 137 14.45 -5.00 -1.59
CA ILE A 137 14.58 -3.70 -2.28
C ILE A 137 14.34 -3.89 -3.76
N HIS A 138 13.44 -3.08 -4.30
CA HIS A 138 13.04 -3.07 -5.70
C HIS A 138 13.51 -1.79 -6.38
N TYR A 139 14.00 -1.94 -7.61
CA TYR A 139 14.33 -0.85 -8.49
C TYR A 139 13.35 -0.80 -9.66
N ILE A 140 12.59 0.30 -9.72
CA ILE A 140 11.64 0.57 -10.79
C ILE A 140 12.25 1.52 -11.80
N LYS A 141 12.21 1.15 -13.08
CA LYS A 141 12.84 1.90 -14.18
C LYS A 141 12.02 1.90 -15.47
N PRO A 142 12.21 2.87 -16.38
CA PRO A 142 11.52 2.87 -17.67
C PRO A 142 11.95 1.68 -18.56
N THR A 143 11.01 1.13 -19.34
CA THR A 143 11.30 0.06 -20.32
C THR A 143 12.19 0.53 -21.47
N LYS A 144 12.07 1.79 -21.87
CA LYS A 144 12.85 2.39 -22.96
C LYS A 144 13.49 3.69 -22.51
N ARG A 145 14.77 3.87 -22.80
CA ARG A 145 15.50 5.11 -22.52
C ARG A 145 16.45 5.50 -23.64
N LYS A 146 16.72 6.80 -23.71
CA LYS A 146 17.74 7.40 -24.58
C LYS A 146 19.01 7.83 -23.83
N THR A 147 18.94 8.00 -22.52
CA THR A 147 20.05 8.46 -21.67
C THR A 147 20.70 7.28 -20.94
N ASN A 148 21.98 7.42 -20.59
CA ASN A 148 22.73 6.42 -19.85
C ASN A 148 22.55 6.55 -18.32
N LYS A 149 22.22 7.77 -17.86
CA LYS A 149 21.97 8.09 -16.46
C LYS A 149 20.51 8.47 -16.21
N LEU A 150 20.07 8.21 -14.99
CA LEU A 150 18.71 8.43 -14.51
C LEU A 150 18.79 8.95 -13.06
N PRO A 151 18.08 10.03 -12.70
CA PRO A 151 17.91 10.36 -11.30
C PRO A 151 17.07 9.28 -10.62
N ILE A 152 17.44 8.91 -9.39
CA ILE A 152 16.78 7.86 -8.63
C ILE A 152 16.23 8.47 -7.34
N GLY A 153 14.91 8.37 -7.15
CA GLY A 153 14.26 8.60 -5.87
C GLY A 153 14.34 7.35 -5.00
N VAL A 154 14.74 7.50 -3.75
CA VAL A 154 14.69 6.45 -2.72
C VAL A 154 13.49 6.75 -1.83
N PHE A 155 12.43 5.95 -1.95
CA PHE A 155 11.20 6.15 -1.21
C PHE A 155 11.23 5.43 0.14
N ILE A 156 11.04 6.18 1.22
CA ILE A 156 11.06 5.72 2.60
C ILE A 156 9.78 6.19 3.29
N HIS A 157 9.08 5.25 3.94
CA HIS A 157 7.87 5.48 4.71
C HIS A 157 7.99 4.88 6.11
N ALA A 158 7.19 5.35 7.06
CA ALA A 158 7.17 4.82 8.43
C ALA A 158 6.10 3.73 8.68
N ALA A 159 5.29 3.39 7.67
CA ALA A 159 4.30 2.31 7.74
C ALA A 159 4.97 0.93 7.60
N VAL A 160 5.76 0.51 8.59
CA VAL A 160 6.65 -0.68 8.53
C VAL A 160 5.92 -2.01 8.29
N GLN A 161 4.61 -2.07 8.55
CA GLN A 161 3.76 -3.24 8.33
C GLN A 161 3.28 -3.40 6.88
N MET A 162 3.54 -2.42 6.01
CA MET A 162 3.10 -2.47 4.61
C MET A 162 4.08 -3.26 3.73
N ASP A 163 3.54 -3.93 2.72
CA ASP A 163 4.32 -4.58 1.68
C ASP A 163 4.97 -3.56 0.72
N ILE A 164 5.74 -4.07 -0.24
CA ILE A 164 6.49 -3.27 -1.22
C ILE A 164 5.63 -2.31 -2.06
N ASP A 165 4.32 -2.60 -2.16
CA ASP A 165 3.36 -1.85 -2.97
C ASP A 165 2.42 -0.98 -2.11
N GLY A 166 2.56 -1.02 -0.79
CA GLY A 166 1.79 -0.23 0.15
C GLY A 166 0.35 -0.71 0.28
N HIS A 167 0.11 -2.01 0.09
CA HIS A 167 -1.24 -2.57 0.05
C HIS A 167 -2.06 -2.20 1.28
N PHE A 168 -3.13 -1.46 1.04
CA PHE A 168 -4.05 -1.00 2.07
C PHE A 168 -5.50 -1.07 1.56
N GLY A 169 -6.18 -2.17 1.89
CA GLY A 169 -7.51 -2.47 1.38
C GLY A 169 -7.50 -2.69 -0.13
N LEU A 170 -8.24 -1.87 -0.87
CA LEU A 170 -8.29 -1.95 -2.33
C LEU A 170 -7.28 -1.03 -3.03
N ARG A 171 -6.33 -0.46 -2.28
CA ARG A 171 -5.42 0.59 -2.77
C ARG A 171 -3.94 0.20 -2.64
N TYR A 172 -3.12 0.78 -3.52
CA TYR A 172 -1.69 0.50 -3.65
C TYR A 172 -0.88 1.78 -3.86
N PRO A 173 -0.88 2.71 -2.88
CA PRO A 173 -0.26 4.01 -3.04
C PRO A 173 1.23 3.94 -3.41
N PHE A 174 1.99 2.94 -2.93
CA PHE A 174 3.42 2.85 -3.26
C PHE A 174 3.64 2.23 -4.64
N ARG A 175 2.69 1.43 -5.15
CA ARG A 175 2.69 0.97 -6.54
C ARG A 175 2.41 2.10 -7.52
N ASP A 176 1.54 3.04 -7.19
CA ASP A 176 1.27 4.20 -8.06
C ASP A 176 2.51 5.07 -8.28
N LEU A 177 3.46 5.09 -7.33
CA LEU A 177 4.73 5.81 -7.48
C LEU A 177 5.60 5.26 -8.62
N ASP A 178 5.35 4.04 -9.10
CA ASP A 178 6.02 3.49 -10.29
C ASP A 178 5.83 4.40 -11.52
N PHE A 179 4.79 5.25 -11.52
CA PHE A 179 4.59 6.32 -12.49
C PHE A 179 5.81 7.25 -12.66
N MET A 180 6.63 7.44 -11.61
CA MET A 180 7.89 8.19 -11.71
C MET A 180 8.84 7.62 -12.78
N ALA A 181 8.92 6.28 -12.85
CA ALA A 181 9.77 5.59 -13.82
C ALA A 181 9.29 5.80 -15.26
N GLN A 182 7.97 5.83 -15.49
CA GLN A 182 7.38 6.19 -16.78
C GLN A 182 7.83 7.59 -17.24
N HIS A 183 8.13 8.48 -16.29
CA HIS A 183 8.60 9.85 -16.51
C HIS A 183 10.11 10.04 -16.33
N LYS A 184 10.88 8.95 -16.45
CA LYS A 184 12.35 8.97 -16.43
C LYS A 184 12.96 9.43 -15.10
N VAL A 185 12.32 9.04 -14.01
CA VAL A 185 12.91 9.09 -12.66
C VAL A 185 12.87 7.66 -12.13
N GLY A 186 14.02 7.07 -11.87
CA GLY A 186 14.09 5.74 -11.25
C GLY A 186 13.55 5.80 -9.83
N LEU A 187 13.00 4.69 -9.34
CA LEU A 187 12.46 4.62 -7.99
C LEU A 187 13.03 3.40 -7.28
N ILE A 188 13.54 3.59 -6.08
CA ILE A 188 13.85 2.51 -5.15
C ILE A 188 12.71 2.43 -4.14
N LYS A 189 12.07 1.26 -4.08
CA LYS A 189 11.08 0.89 -3.07
C LYS A 189 11.65 -0.22 -2.20
N ASN A 190 11.17 -0.33 -0.98
CA ASN A 190 11.62 -1.35 -0.04
C ASN A 190 10.44 -1.82 0.83
N THR A 191 10.59 -2.97 1.46
CA THR A 191 9.71 -3.41 2.54
C THR A 191 10.53 -3.76 3.77
N TYR A 192 9.90 -3.59 4.93
CA TYR A 192 10.46 -3.93 6.23
C TYR A 192 10.10 -5.35 6.66
N GLU A 193 9.38 -6.10 5.82
CA GLU A 193 8.97 -7.46 6.15
C GLU A 193 10.20 -8.31 6.49
N ASN A 194 10.14 -8.99 7.64
CA ASN A 194 11.22 -9.83 8.17
C ASN A 194 12.55 -9.08 8.46
N TYR A 195 12.55 -7.75 8.50
CA TYR A 195 13.72 -6.93 8.80
C TYR A 195 13.77 -6.54 10.29
N GLY A 196 14.81 -7.01 11.00
CA GLY A 196 14.87 -6.98 12.48
C GLY A 196 15.83 -5.96 13.10
N GLU A 197 16.14 -4.86 12.43
CA GLU A 197 17.04 -3.83 12.97
C GLU A 197 16.35 -2.92 14.01
N PRO A 198 17.07 -2.43 15.04
CA PRO A 198 16.51 -1.54 16.07
C PRO A 198 16.00 -0.19 15.53
N ASP A 199 16.65 0.35 14.50
CA ASP A 199 16.19 1.53 13.76
C ASP A 199 15.97 1.14 12.29
N PRO A 200 14.80 0.55 11.98
CA PRO A 200 14.55 -0.01 10.67
C PRO A 200 14.53 1.06 9.58
N ILE A 201 14.09 2.28 9.89
CA ILE A 201 13.99 3.39 8.93
C ILE A 201 15.38 3.85 8.49
N VAL A 202 16.28 4.13 9.44
CA VAL A 202 17.65 4.58 9.12
C VAL A 202 18.44 3.48 8.43
N ALA A 203 18.30 2.24 8.90
CA ALA A 203 19.00 1.11 8.33
C ALA A 203 18.53 0.83 6.90
N ILE A 204 17.21 0.75 6.64
CA ILE A 204 16.71 0.48 5.29
C ILE A 204 17.02 1.62 4.32
N THR A 205 17.02 2.86 4.80
CA THR A 205 17.42 4.01 3.98
C THR A 205 18.88 3.85 3.55
N SER A 206 19.75 3.44 4.47
CA SER A 206 21.16 3.20 4.17
C SER A 206 21.35 2.08 3.14
N HIS A 207 20.64 0.97 3.28
CA HIS A 207 20.66 -0.13 2.31
C HIS A 207 20.11 0.30 0.94
N SER A 208 19.06 1.11 0.92
CA SER A 208 18.41 1.60 -0.30
C SER A 208 19.30 2.59 -1.06
N ILE A 209 19.94 3.56 -0.37
CA ILE A 209 20.90 4.48 -0.99
C ILE A 209 22.11 3.71 -1.54
N HIS A 210 22.65 2.75 -0.78
CA HIS A 210 23.76 1.92 -1.27
C HIS A 210 23.38 1.09 -2.50
N SER A 211 22.16 0.52 -2.51
CA SER A 211 21.64 -0.22 -3.66
C SER A 211 21.45 0.70 -4.86
N ALA A 212 20.92 1.91 -4.65
CA ALA A 212 20.78 2.93 -5.70
C ALA A 212 22.14 3.24 -6.35
N LYS A 213 23.17 3.50 -5.55
CA LYS A 213 24.52 3.85 -6.05
C LYS A 213 25.22 2.73 -6.80
N LYS A 214 24.85 1.46 -6.59
CA LYS A 214 25.37 0.31 -7.33
C LYS A 214 24.74 0.13 -8.71
N ILE A 215 23.60 0.78 -8.96
CA ILE A 215 22.92 0.71 -10.25
C ILE A 215 23.75 1.50 -11.27
N SER A 216 24.15 0.84 -12.37
CA SER A 216 25.05 1.43 -13.38
C SER A 216 24.51 2.73 -14.00
N GLU A 217 23.19 2.80 -14.13
CA GLU A 217 22.40 3.92 -14.63
C GLU A 217 22.07 4.99 -13.58
N CYS A 218 22.51 4.84 -12.33
CA CYS A 218 22.32 5.85 -11.29
C CYS A 218 23.06 7.14 -11.66
N GLY A 219 22.31 8.24 -11.80
CA GLY A 219 22.81 9.61 -11.79
C GLY A 219 22.72 10.17 -10.37
N ASN A 220 21.91 11.21 -10.18
CA ASN A 220 21.61 11.80 -8.87
C ASN A 220 20.71 10.90 -8.01
N VAL A 221 20.95 10.88 -6.70
CA VAL A 221 20.09 10.20 -5.72
C VAL A 221 19.30 11.25 -4.94
N PHE A 222 17.99 11.05 -4.85
CA PHE A 222 17.08 11.88 -4.07
C PHE A 222 16.43 11.03 -3.00
N LEU A 223 16.28 11.60 -1.80
CA LEU A 223 15.57 10.94 -0.72
C LEU A 223 14.10 11.40 -0.71
N ILE A 224 13.15 10.48 -0.72
CA ILE A 224 11.71 10.78 -0.68
C ILE A 224 11.17 10.22 0.65
N LEU A 225 10.85 11.09 1.60
CA LEU A 225 10.37 10.72 2.93
C LEU A 225 8.88 10.97 3.05
N HIS A 226 8.13 9.97 3.50
CA HIS A 226 6.68 10.06 3.71
C HIS A 226 6.29 9.96 5.19
N GLY A 227 5.43 10.89 5.64
CA GLY A 227 4.88 10.87 6.99
C GLY A 227 5.96 11.04 8.06
N PHE A 228 5.91 10.19 9.09
CA PHE A 228 6.87 10.19 10.19
C PHE A 228 8.32 9.88 9.79
N ALA A 229 8.55 9.34 8.58
CA ALA A 229 9.91 9.14 8.08
C ALA A 229 10.69 10.47 7.99
N SER A 230 10.00 11.62 7.87
CA SER A 230 10.62 12.94 7.86
C SER A 230 11.36 13.29 9.15
N LEU A 231 10.96 12.72 10.31
CA LEU A 231 11.62 12.99 11.60
C LEU A 231 13.05 12.42 11.66
N PHE A 232 13.37 11.45 10.81
CA PHE A 232 14.69 10.86 10.71
C PHE A 232 15.64 11.64 9.81
N LEU A 233 15.14 12.68 9.12
CA LEU A 233 15.92 13.47 8.16
C LEU A 233 17.28 13.95 8.71
N PRO A 234 17.40 14.46 9.95
CA PRO A 234 18.69 14.95 10.46
C PRO A 234 19.75 13.85 10.51
N GLN A 235 19.38 12.67 11.01
CA GLN A 235 20.28 11.51 11.10
C GLN A 235 20.65 10.98 9.71
N LEU A 236 19.69 10.97 8.78
CA LEU A 236 19.90 10.53 7.40
C LEU A 236 20.84 11.46 6.63
N VAL A 237 20.70 12.78 6.82
CA VAL A 237 21.59 13.77 6.19
C VAL A 237 22.97 13.77 6.83
N GLU A 238 23.08 13.60 8.14
CA GLU A 238 24.40 13.43 8.79
C GLU A 238 25.15 12.23 8.21
N LYS A 239 24.45 11.12 7.95
CA LYS A 239 25.05 9.88 7.46
C LYS A 239 25.31 9.87 5.95
N HIS A 240 24.41 10.46 5.15
CA HIS A 240 24.38 10.31 3.69
C HIS A 240 24.33 11.63 2.92
N GLY A 241 24.51 12.78 3.58
CA GLY A 241 24.33 14.10 2.96
C GLY A 241 25.11 14.31 1.66
N ASP A 242 26.35 13.80 1.59
CA ASP A 242 27.21 13.90 0.40
C ASP A 242 26.73 13.02 -0.76
N ASP A 243 25.88 12.02 -0.49
CA ASP A 243 25.31 11.11 -1.48
C ASP A 243 23.97 11.62 -2.05
N LEU A 244 23.40 12.68 -1.46
CA LEU A 244 22.06 13.17 -1.79
C LEU A 244 22.13 14.45 -2.63
N SER A 245 21.35 14.49 -3.70
CA SER A 245 21.16 15.70 -4.54
C SER A 245 19.95 16.53 -4.10
N GLY A 246 19.08 15.98 -3.25
CA GLY A 246 17.93 16.69 -2.70
C GLY A 246 16.99 15.76 -1.94
N VAL A 247 16.01 16.38 -1.26
CA VAL A 247 15.03 15.67 -0.42
C VAL A 247 13.62 16.10 -0.80
N VAL A 248 12.72 15.13 -0.95
CA VAL A 248 11.28 15.36 -1.09
C VAL A 248 10.59 14.89 0.19
N LEU A 249 9.81 15.77 0.79
CA LEU A 249 9.04 15.53 1.99
C LEU A 249 7.56 15.46 1.61
N LEU A 250 6.96 14.27 1.74
CA LEU A 250 5.57 14.00 1.40
C LEU A 250 4.76 13.86 2.69
N ASN A 251 3.81 14.78 2.91
CA ASN A 251 3.07 14.90 4.18
C ASN A 251 4.02 14.77 5.38
N PRO A 252 5.04 15.63 5.54
CA PRO A 252 6.04 15.42 6.58
C PRO A 252 5.50 15.73 7.98
N SER A 253 5.89 14.91 8.95
CA SER A 253 5.67 15.21 10.36
C SER A 253 6.67 16.25 10.86
N TRP A 254 6.20 17.16 11.71
CA TRP A 254 7.05 18.06 12.49
C TRP A 254 7.20 17.56 13.92
N GLU A 255 6.10 17.09 14.51
CA GLU A 255 6.08 16.58 15.88
C GLU A 255 6.08 15.04 15.90
N ALA A 256 6.83 14.48 16.85
CA ALA A 256 6.77 13.07 17.17
C ALA A 256 5.48 12.73 17.93
N VAL A 257 4.97 11.51 17.71
CA VAL A 257 3.83 11.00 18.50
C VAL A 257 4.27 10.87 19.96
N PRO A 258 3.50 11.40 20.93
CA PRO A 258 3.84 11.26 22.35
C PRO A 258 4.06 9.79 22.74
N GLY A 259 5.18 9.52 23.41
CA GLY A 259 5.54 8.17 23.86
C GLY A 259 6.16 7.25 22.80
N SER A 260 6.29 7.71 21.54
CA SER A 260 6.94 6.92 20.47
C SER A 260 8.46 6.75 20.64
N GLY A 261 9.10 7.57 21.48
CA GLY A 261 10.55 7.64 21.59
C GLY A 261 11.23 8.40 20.45
N LEU A 262 10.48 8.85 19.44
CA LEU A 262 10.98 9.70 18.37
C LEU A 262 11.15 11.14 18.86
N GLU A 263 12.10 11.84 18.24
CA GLU A 263 12.34 13.26 18.52
C GLU A 263 11.62 14.13 17.49
N SER A 264 10.96 15.19 17.96
CA SER A 264 10.38 16.20 17.08
C SER A 264 11.46 16.99 16.34
N MET A 265 11.06 17.56 15.19
CA MET A 265 11.90 18.49 14.45
C MET A 265 12.05 19.82 15.19
N THR A 266 13.19 20.47 14.97
CA THR A 266 13.44 21.86 15.33
C THR A 266 14.03 22.59 14.14
N ILE A 267 14.04 23.93 14.16
CA ILE A 267 14.57 24.74 13.05
C ILE A 267 16.04 24.41 12.80
N GLU A 268 16.82 24.19 13.87
CA GLU A 268 18.26 23.93 13.80
C GLU A 268 18.59 22.58 13.15
N LYS A 269 17.61 21.67 13.10
CA LYS A 269 17.76 20.33 12.50
C LYS A 269 17.39 20.29 11.02
N VAL A 270 16.90 21.40 10.46
CA VAL A 270 16.56 21.48 9.04
C VAL A 270 17.85 21.59 8.20
N PRO A 271 18.04 20.73 7.19
CA PRO A 271 19.27 20.73 6.39
C PRO A 271 19.25 21.80 5.29
N HIS A 272 19.57 23.04 5.65
CA HIS A 272 19.54 24.22 4.75
C HIS A 272 20.49 24.18 3.53
N LYS A 273 21.37 23.18 3.43
CA LYS A 273 22.32 23.04 2.30
C LYS A 273 21.82 22.13 1.20
N LEU A 274 20.78 21.34 1.46
CA LEU A 274 20.19 20.42 0.49
C LEU A 274 18.92 21.05 -0.10
N PRO A 275 18.69 20.95 -1.41
CA PRO A 275 17.39 21.30 -1.98
C PRO A 275 16.27 20.45 -1.35
N ILE A 276 15.18 21.10 -0.93
CA ILE A 276 14.03 20.43 -0.32
C ILE A 276 12.75 20.81 -1.07
N LEU A 277 11.92 19.81 -1.35
CA LEU A 277 10.52 19.99 -1.75
C LEU A 277 9.61 19.52 -0.61
N ILE A 278 8.67 20.37 -0.19
CA ILE A 278 7.70 20.07 0.88
C ILE A 278 6.30 19.96 0.26
N ILE A 279 5.68 18.79 0.33
CA ILE A 279 4.33 18.55 -0.13
C ILE A 279 3.42 18.23 1.06
N GLY A 280 2.30 18.93 1.16
CA GLY A 280 1.26 18.67 2.17
C GLY A 280 -0.11 18.44 1.54
N CYS A 281 -0.95 17.66 2.20
CA CYS A 281 -2.28 17.26 1.74
C CYS A 281 -3.37 17.70 2.72
N GLY A 282 -4.49 18.24 2.22
CA GLY A 282 -5.52 18.86 3.04
C GLY A 282 -6.46 17.91 3.78
N ASN A 283 -6.63 16.69 3.27
CA ASN A 283 -7.45 15.64 3.87
C ASN A 283 -6.62 14.55 4.56
N ASP A 284 -5.40 14.90 4.99
CA ASP A 284 -4.54 14.02 5.77
C ASP A 284 -5.10 13.85 7.20
N GLN A 285 -5.49 12.61 7.53
CA GLN A 285 -6.04 12.24 8.85
C GLN A 285 -4.97 12.09 9.95
N VAL A 286 -3.70 11.96 9.57
CA VAL A 286 -2.58 11.67 10.47
C VAL A 286 -1.82 12.95 10.80
N LEU A 287 -1.60 13.80 9.80
CA LEU A 287 -0.74 14.98 9.88
C LEU A 287 -1.50 16.20 9.41
N ILE A 288 -1.71 17.12 10.35
CA ILE A 288 -2.50 18.31 10.11
C ILE A 288 -1.66 19.43 9.48
N LYS A 289 -2.35 20.40 8.87
CA LYS A 289 -1.79 21.57 8.19
C LYS A 289 -0.68 22.30 8.97
N ASP A 290 -0.74 22.28 10.29
CA ASP A 290 0.26 22.92 11.15
C ASP A 290 1.67 22.35 10.93
N HIS A 291 1.82 21.03 10.72
CA HIS A 291 3.14 20.43 10.47
C HIS A 291 3.75 20.95 9.16
N PHE A 292 2.95 21.05 8.10
CA PHE A 292 3.37 21.60 6.82
C PHE A 292 3.81 23.08 6.94
N GLU A 293 3.03 23.90 7.66
CA GLU A 293 3.37 25.30 7.87
C GLU A 293 4.62 25.48 8.75
N MET A 294 4.85 24.59 9.72
CA MET A 294 6.08 24.57 10.50
C MET A 294 7.30 24.25 9.63
N TRP A 295 7.22 23.24 8.76
CA TRP A 295 8.28 22.93 7.80
C TRP A 295 8.56 24.12 6.86
N LYS A 296 7.53 24.75 6.29
CA LYS A 296 7.69 25.94 5.44
C LYS A 296 8.33 27.11 6.16
N LYS A 297 7.95 27.34 7.41
CA LYS A 297 8.53 28.41 8.23
C LYS A 297 10.00 28.13 8.56
N ALA A 298 10.33 26.88 8.84
CA ALA A 298 11.68 26.46 9.20
C ALA A 298 12.63 26.36 8.00
N ALA A 299 12.11 26.06 6.79
CA ALA A 299 12.86 25.96 5.55
C ALA A 299 12.32 26.96 4.49
N PRO A 300 12.47 28.29 4.68
CA PRO A 300 11.90 29.29 3.78
C PRO A 300 12.47 29.25 2.35
N GLU A 301 13.64 28.62 2.16
CA GLU A 301 14.28 28.38 0.86
C GLU A 301 13.71 27.16 0.12
N ALA A 302 12.96 26.29 0.79
CA ALA A 302 12.40 25.08 0.20
C ALA A 302 11.23 25.41 -0.74
N GLU A 303 11.12 24.67 -1.83
CA GLU A 303 9.90 24.69 -2.64
C GLU A 303 8.78 23.97 -1.88
N SER A 304 7.54 24.45 -2.02
CA SER A 304 6.41 23.81 -1.34
C SER A 304 5.13 23.79 -2.18
N GLY A 305 4.32 22.75 -1.96
CA GLY A 305 3.04 22.56 -2.61
C GLY A 305 1.99 22.01 -1.65
N TRP A 306 0.81 22.64 -1.63
CA TRP A 306 -0.33 22.19 -0.83
C TRP A 306 -1.44 21.65 -1.73
N PHE A 307 -1.91 20.44 -1.45
CA PHE A 307 -2.91 19.71 -2.21
C PHE A 307 -4.16 19.51 -1.37
N GLU A 308 -5.10 20.44 -1.47
CA GLU A 308 -6.29 20.52 -0.60
C GLU A 308 -7.13 19.23 -0.57
N HIS A 309 -7.23 18.52 -1.69
CA HIS A 309 -8.11 17.37 -1.85
C HIS A 309 -7.34 16.05 -1.94
N CYS A 310 -6.25 15.92 -1.20
CA CYS A 310 -5.49 14.68 -1.09
C CYS A 310 -5.47 14.16 0.35
N ASP A 311 -5.42 12.84 0.52
CA ASP A 311 -5.30 12.18 1.82
C ASP A 311 -3.85 11.98 2.29
N HIS A 312 -3.66 11.28 3.41
CA HIS A 312 -2.34 10.97 3.97
C HIS A 312 -1.42 10.22 2.99
N PHE A 313 -1.98 9.37 2.13
CA PHE A 313 -1.25 8.61 1.10
C PHE A 313 -1.25 9.32 -0.25
N MET A 314 -1.53 10.63 -0.26
CA MET A 314 -1.50 11.51 -1.43
C MET A 314 -2.55 11.16 -2.48
N MET A 315 -3.58 10.38 -2.13
CA MET A 315 -4.65 9.99 -3.04
C MET A 315 -5.75 11.04 -3.07
N ASP A 316 -6.45 11.16 -4.19
CA ASP A 316 -7.59 12.09 -4.29
C ASP A 316 -8.70 11.73 -3.28
N ALA A 317 -9.03 12.70 -2.42
CA ALA A 317 -10.00 12.55 -1.36
C ALA A 317 -10.84 13.83 -1.23
N LYS A 318 -12.17 13.68 -1.25
CA LYS A 318 -13.11 14.81 -1.08
C LYS A 318 -13.23 15.27 0.37
N GLN A 319 -12.92 14.39 1.30
CA GLN A 319 -12.94 14.59 2.74
C GLN A 319 -11.87 13.72 3.38
N ILE A 320 -11.56 13.94 4.66
CA ILE A 320 -10.68 13.08 5.45
C ILE A 320 -11.24 11.64 5.43
N PRO A 321 -10.51 10.67 4.84
CA PRO A 321 -11.01 9.30 4.70
C PRO A 321 -11.04 8.59 6.06
N GLN A 322 -12.09 7.80 6.27
CA GLN A 322 -12.15 6.82 7.35
C GLN A 322 -11.47 5.53 6.90
N GLU A 323 -11.04 4.70 7.85
CA GLU A 323 -10.38 3.41 7.53
C GLU A 323 -11.23 2.54 6.58
N SER A 324 -12.55 2.51 6.79
CA SER A 324 -13.46 1.75 5.92
C SER A 324 -13.50 2.23 4.46
N ASP A 325 -13.09 3.47 4.18
CA ASP A 325 -13.10 4.02 2.83
C ASP A 325 -12.01 3.38 1.96
N TYR A 326 -10.87 3.02 2.54
CA TYR A 326 -9.78 2.31 1.86
C TYR A 326 -10.16 0.88 1.48
N MET A 327 -11.11 0.29 2.21
CA MET A 327 -11.61 -1.06 1.95
C MET A 327 -12.72 -1.11 0.89
N LYS A 328 -13.39 0.02 0.63
CA LYS A 328 -14.59 0.09 -0.22
C LYS A 328 -14.33 0.61 -1.61
N THR A 329 -13.36 1.51 -1.77
CA THR A 329 -13.10 2.18 -3.04
C THR A 329 -11.65 2.07 -3.44
N GLU A 330 -11.46 1.80 -4.73
CA GLU A 330 -10.18 2.03 -5.38
C GLU A 330 -9.85 3.53 -5.29
N GLY A 331 -8.55 3.82 -5.21
CA GLY A 331 -8.03 5.16 -5.18
C GLY A 331 -6.59 5.15 -5.64
N HIS A 332 -6.17 6.25 -6.24
CA HIS A 332 -4.82 6.41 -6.78
C HIS A 332 -4.18 7.67 -6.24
N VAL A 333 -2.84 7.64 -6.14
CA VAL A 333 -2.06 8.84 -5.84
C VAL A 333 -2.39 9.93 -6.86
N ASN A 334 -2.52 11.17 -6.41
CA ASN A 334 -2.88 12.30 -7.26
C ASN A 334 -1.81 12.54 -8.34
N GLU A 335 -2.23 12.55 -9.62
CA GLU A 335 -1.32 12.70 -10.77
C GLU A 335 -0.54 14.02 -10.72
N LYS A 336 -1.23 15.13 -10.39
CA LYS A 336 -0.63 16.46 -10.37
C LYS A 336 0.46 16.55 -9.30
N LEU A 337 0.22 15.95 -8.14
CA LEU A 337 1.20 15.84 -7.06
C LEU A 337 2.42 15.07 -7.52
N MET A 338 2.25 13.88 -8.10
CA MET A 338 3.39 13.11 -8.60
C MET A 338 4.15 13.86 -9.70
N ARG A 339 3.44 14.54 -10.61
CA ARG A 339 4.08 15.37 -11.65
C ARG A 339 4.91 16.51 -11.06
N ASN A 340 4.47 17.13 -9.98
CA ASN A 340 5.25 18.15 -9.28
C ASN A 340 6.54 17.55 -8.71
N VAL A 341 6.45 16.41 -8.02
CA VAL A 341 7.63 15.70 -7.47
C VAL A 341 8.61 15.31 -8.58
N ILE A 342 8.12 14.69 -9.65
CA ILE A 342 8.93 14.28 -10.81
C ILE A 342 9.62 15.47 -11.47
N THR A 343 8.88 16.58 -11.66
CA THR A 343 9.42 17.79 -12.29
C THR A 343 10.52 18.39 -11.43
N TRP A 344 10.29 18.47 -10.12
CA TRP A 344 11.27 18.98 -9.17
C TRP A 344 12.54 18.12 -9.10
N ILE A 345 12.41 16.79 -9.02
CA ILE A 345 13.56 15.89 -9.05
C ILE A 345 14.37 16.12 -10.32
N ARG A 346 13.70 16.19 -11.47
CA ARG A 346 14.38 16.39 -12.76
C ARG A 346 15.05 17.75 -12.89
N SER A 347 14.48 18.82 -12.34
CA SER A 347 15.10 20.15 -12.38
C SER A 347 16.32 20.28 -11.47
N HIS A 348 16.42 19.42 -10.46
CA HIS A 348 17.57 19.35 -9.53
C HIS A 348 18.54 18.21 -9.88
N SER A 349 18.30 17.51 -10.99
CA SER A 349 19.23 16.50 -11.50
C SER A 349 20.25 17.18 -12.41
N THR A 350 21.52 16.83 -12.27
CA THR A 350 22.56 17.31 -13.18
C THR A 350 22.42 16.60 -14.53
N GLU A 351 22.40 17.36 -15.62
CA GLU A 351 22.47 16.80 -16.97
C GLU A 351 23.90 16.28 -17.23
N GLU A 352 24.16 15.02 -16.87
CA GLU A 352 25.36 14.28 -17.30
C GLU A 352 25.03 13.11 -18.23
#